data_AF-A0AAV9CGZ6-F1
#
_entry.id   AF-A0AAV9CGZ6-F1
#
_cell.length_a   1.000
_cell.length_b   1.000
_cell.length_c   1.000
_cell.angle_alpha   90.00
_cell.angle_beta   90.00
_cell.angle_gamma   90.00
#
_symmetry.space_group_name_H-M   'P 1'
#
loop_
_entity.id
_entity.type
_entity.pdbx_description
1 polymer ?
#
loop_
_entity_poly.entity_id
_entity_poly.type
_entity_poly.pdbx_seq_one_letter_code
_entity_poly.pdbx_strand_id
1 'polypeptide(L)' 'MKERMLSMCASVTKIIPCLDDETKISGYVVDRDKKKMEVFEFESANSSPIEICNMLWKMSLR' A
#
# COMPACT_ATOMS: atom_id res chain seq x y z
N MET A 1 8.97 -11.83 12.68
CA MET A 1 7.50 -11.91 12.64
C MET A 1 6.87 -10.82 11.77
N LYS A 2 7.29 -9.54 11.91
CA LYS A 2 6.83 -8.43 11.05
C LYS A 2 7.01 -8.71 9.55
N GLU A 3 8.19 -9.15 9.11
CA GLU A 3 8.45 -9.46 7.68
C GLU A 3 7.55 -10.55 7.10
N ARG A 4 7.23 -11.60 7.87
CA ARG A 4 6.34 -12.69 7.41
C ARG A 4 4.91 -12.19 7.21
N MET A 5 4.42 -11.35 8.13
CA MET A 5 3.10 -10.73 7.98
C MET A 5 3.07 -9.76 6.80
N LEU A 6 4.12 -8.94 6.62
CA LEU A 6 4.24 -8.04 5.48
C LEU A 6 4.27 -8.81 4.16
N SER A 7 5.01 -9.91 4.07
CA SER A 7 5.04 -10.78 2.89
C SER A 7 3.67 -11.38 2.58
N MET A 8 2.93 -11.81 3.61
CA MET A 8 1.57 -12.31 3.44
C MET A 8 0.63 -11.22 2.95
N CYS A 9 0.64 -10.03 3.57
CA CYS A 9 -0.16 -8.89 3.13
C CYS A 9 0.15 -8.49 1.70
N ALA A 10 1.43 -8.43 1.33
CA ALA A 10 1.86 -8.11 -0.03
C ALA A 10 1.42 -9.15 -1.07
N SER A 11 1.34 -10.43 -0.70
CA SER A 11 0.84 -11.48 -1.61
C SER A 11 -0.64 -11.33 -1.97
N VAL A 12 -1.44 -10.75 -1.07
CA VAL A 12 -2.87 -10.53 -1.27
C VAL A 12 -3.13 -9.16 -1.91
N THR A 13 -2.50 -8.13 -1.38
CA THR A 13 -2.79 -6.74 -1.75
C THR A 13 -1.98 -6.23 -2.93
N LYS A 14 -0.87 -6.92 -3.26
CA LYS A 14 0.15 -6.45 -4.19
C LYS A 14 0.77 -5.10 -3.80
N ILE A 15 0.58 -4.64 -2.56
CA ILE A 15 1.07 -3.37 -2.04
C ILE A 15 2.32 -3.60 -1.19
N ILE A 16 3.34 -2.79 -1.45
CA ILE A 16 4.56 -2.69 -0.63
C ILE A 16 4.55 -1.31 0.05
N PRO A 17 4.35 -1.24 1.37
CA PRO A 17 4.38 0.02 2.09
C PRO A 17 5.82 0.57 2.19
N CYS A 18 5.98 1.88 2.11
CA CYS A 18 7.19 2.57 2.52
C CYS A 18 7.16 2.77 4.03
N LEU A 19 8.20 2.32 4.73
CA LEU A 19 8.28 2.37 6.20
C LEU A 19 9.29 3.41 6.71
N ASP A 20 9.96 4.12 5.79
CA ASP A 20 11.03 5.08 6.12
C ASP A 20 10.46 6.42 6.65
N ASP A 21 9.21 6.73 6.33
CA ASP A 21 8.53 7.97 6.70
C ASP A 21 7.17 7.66 7.38
N GLU A 22 7.14 7.83 8.70
CA GLU A 22 5.94 7.59 9.51
C GLU A 22 4.92 8.75 9.45
N THR A 23 5.27 9.88 8.84
CA THR A 23 4.37 11.05 8.76
C THR A 23 3.28 10.89 7.69
N LYS A 24 3.45 9.94 6.77
CA LYS A 24 2.57 9.70 5.63
C LYS A 24 2.33 8.22 5.39
N ILE A 25 1.25 7.91 4.69
CA ILE A 25 0.97 6.55 4.21
C ILE A 25 1.39 6.50 2.75
N SER A 26 2.51 5.85 2.45
CA SER A 26 3.06 5.81 1.10
C SER A 26 3.58 4.42 0.73
N GLY A 27 3.81 4.20 -0.55
CA GLY A 27 4.32 2.93 -1.05
C GLY A 27 4.03 2.69 -2.52
N TYR A 28 4.03 1.43 -2.90
CA TYR A 28 3.92 1.01 -4.29
C TYR A 28 2.95 -0.15 -4.47
N VAL A 29 2.13 -0.09 -5.53
CA VAL A 29 1.33 -1.22 -6.02
C VAL A 29 2.14 -1.92 -7.11
N VAL A 30 2.36 -3.23 -6.96
CA VAL A 30 3.19 -4.03 -7.87
C VAL A 30 2.31 -4.97 -8.70
N ASP A 31 2.19 -4.70 -9.99
CA ASP A 31 1.62 -5.65 -10.93
C ASP A 31 2.76 -6.48 -11.55
N ARG A 32 2.92 -7.71 -11.06
CA ARG A 32 3.98 -8.63 -11.51
C ARG A 32 3.75 -9.11 -12.94
N ASP A 33 2.50 -9.25 -13.35
CA ASP A 33 2.14 -9.74 -14.68
C ASP A 33 2.42 -8.67 -15.73
N LYS A 34 2.10 -7.41 -15.40
CA LYS A 34 2.32 -6.26 -16.29
C LYS A 34 3.69 -5.60 -16.12
N LYS A 35 4.52 -6.07 -15.17
CA LYS A 35 5.79 -5.42 -14.76
C LYS A 35 5.62 -3.93 -14.47
N LYS A 36 4.50 -3.54 -13.84
CA LYS A 36 4.17 -2.15 -13.51
C LYS A 36 4.29 -1.90 -12.01
N MET A 37 4.71 -0.68 -11.67
CA MET A 37 4.83 -0.18 -10.32
C MET A 37 4.15 1.19 -10.27
N GLU A 38 3.07 1.30 -9.50
CA GLU A 38 2.35 2.56 -9.29
C GLU A 38 2.65 3.08 -7.88
N VAL A 39 3.14 4.31 -7.77
CA VAL A 39 3.44 4.96 -6.48
C VAL A 39 2.17 5.59 -5.91
N PHE A 40 1.98 5.52 -4.59
CA PHE A 40 0.94 6.26 -3.89
C PHE A 40 1.49 6.96 -2.65
N GLU A 41 0.82 8.04 -2.25
CA GLU A 41 1.12 8.80 -1.05
C GLU A 41 -0.18 9.46 -0.53
N PHE A 42 -0.39 9.38 0.78
CA PHE A 42 -1.50 10.01 1.49
C PHE A 42 -0.98 10.75 2.72
N GLU A 43 -1.40 12.00 2.88
CA GLU A 43 -1.16 12.80 4.08
C GLU A 43 -1.97 12.23 5.25
N SER A 44 -1.29 11.73 6.28
CA SER A 44 -1.93 11.04 7.40
C SER A 44 -2.79 11.97 8.27
N ALA A 45 -2.44 13.25 8.33
CA ALA A 45 -3.08 14.23 9.23
C ALA A 45 -4.48 14.67 8.80
N ASN A 46 -4.80 14.60 7.51
CA ASN A 46 -6.00 15.23 6.94
C ASN A 46 -6.98 14.22 6.32
N SER A 47 -6.64 12.93 6.35
CA SER A 47 -7.36 11.90 5.59
C SER A 47 -8.10 10.98 6.54
N SER A 48 -9.37 10.69 6.24
CA SER A 48 -10.15 9.73 7.02
C SER A 48 -9.57 8.31 6.85
N PRO A 49 -9.28 7.57 7.95
CA PRO A 49 -8.70 6.23 7.86
C PRO A 49 -9.52 5.27 6.99
N ILE A 50 -10.86 5.37 7.03
CA ILE A 50 -11.74 4.51 6.23
C ILE A 50 -11.67 4.84 4.73
N GLU A 51 -11.50 6.12 4.37
CA GLU A 51 -11.37 6.54 2.98
C GLU A 51 -10.05 6.04 2.39
N ILE A 52 -8.95 6.20 3.13
CA ILE A 52 -7.63 5.68 2.74
C ILE A 52 -7.68 4.15 2.57
N CYS A 53 -8.25 3.43 3.54
CA CYS A 53 -8.42 1.98 3.44
C CYS A 53 -9.21 1.58 2.18
N ASN A 54 -10.31 2.26 1.90
CA ASN A 54 -11.11 2.00 0.69
C ASN A 54 -10.33 2.29 -0.59
N MET A 55 -9.53 3.36 -0.64
CA MET A 55 -8.68 3.68 -1.79
C MET A 55 -7.61 2.61 -2.01
N LEU A 56 -6.88 2.22 -0.96
CA LEU A 56 -5.86 1.16 -1.02
C LEU A 56 -6.48 -0.18 -1.46
N TRP A 57 -7.66 -0.53 -0.95
CA TRP A 57 -8.33 -1.77 -1.35
C TRP A 57 -8.73 -1.76 -2.83
N LYS A 58 -9.25 -0.63 -3.34
CA LYS A 58 -9.53 -0.45 -4.78
C LYS A 58 -8.28 -0.58 -5.64
N MET A 59 -7.12 -0.11 -5.17
CA MET A 59 -5.85 -0.27 -5.87
C MET A 59 -5.39 -1.74 -5.90
N SER A 60 -5.62 -2.49 -4.82
CA SER A 60 -5.20 -3.90 -4.70
C SER A 60 -5.91 -4.88 -5.64
N LEU A 61 -7.09 -4.51 -6.14
CA LEU A 61 -7.92 -5.33 -7.04
C LEU A 61 -7.51 -5.25 -8.52
N ARG A 62 -6.42 -4.55 -8.85
CA ARG A 62 -5.96 -4.32 -10.24
C ARG A 62 -5.07 -5.44 -10.80
#